data_AF-V9L241-F1
#
_entry.id   AF-V9L241-F1
#
_cell.length_a   1.000
_cell.length_b   1.000
_cell.length_c   1.000
_cell.angle_alpha   90.00
_cell.angle_beta   90.00
_cell.angle_gamma   90.00
#
_symmetry.space_group_name_H-M   'P 1'
#
loop_
_entity.id
_entity.type
_entity.pdbx_description
1 polymer ?
#
loop_
_entity_poly.entity_id
_entity_poly.type
_entity_poly.pdbx_seq_one_letter_code
_entity_poly.pdbx_strand_id
1 'polypeptide(L)'
;HGYPSADRAFVAVTCAAGRSTSRSPDDGLTVEYDETLKRMVVGSDTLPGDVRVDVVVPLKFDLDIGTSHKGCVKIKNMECDNCQVDTENGTTILNSLKANTVKVHSRGGKVICLGTIYGNVDIQTSNNVEINKLQGSTMNILTTDGALKTKYIYAESSHLSSSIGNIELGSIHGNVTVQTNAGTIKIGSSDGCLKASTQQGDLDVYISQLEAVDLFSQDGYILQLECKT
;
A
#
# COMPACT_ATOMS: atom_id res chain seq x y z
N HIS A 1 -10.03 -25.70 17.43
CA HIS A 1 -10.89 -26.62 16.66
C HIS A 1 -11.23 -25.97 15.34
N GLY A 2 -10.93 -26.65 14.23
CA GLY A 2 -11.07 -26.14 12.87
C GLY A 2 -12.54 -25.96 12.47
N TYR A 3 -12.81 -24.84 11.80
CA TYR A 3 -14.14 -24.47 11.31
C TYR A 3 -14.32 -25.05 9.89
N PRO A 4 -15.22 -26.03 9.64
CA PRO A 4 -15.21 -26.84 8.42
C PRO A 4 -15.84 -26.19 7.19
N SER A 5 -16.25 -24.93 7.27
CA SER A 5 -16.90 -24.22 6.16
C SER A 5 -16.44 -22.77 6.24
N ALA A 6 -15.53 -22.39 5.35
CA ALA A 6 -15.00 -21.04 5.24
C ALA A 6 -16.05 -20.09 4.62
N ASP A 7 -17.27 -20.08 5.16
CA ASP A 7 -18.44 -19.39 4.60
C ASP A 7 -19.02 -18.36 5.58
N ARG A 8 -18.33 -18.06 6.68
CA ARG A 8 -18.82 -17.17 7.72
C ARG A 8 -17.86 -16.02 7.93
N ALA A 9 -18.42 -14.81 7.96
CA ALA A 9 -17.73 -13.63 8.44
C ALA A 9 -18.03 -13.43 9.94
N PHE A 10 -17.03 -13.01 10.70
CA PHE A 10 -17.16 -12.66 12.11
C PHE A 10 -16.78 -11.19 12.29
N VAL A 11 -17.63 -10.44 12.98
CA VAL A 11 -17.37 -9.06 13.36
C VAL A 11 -17.31 -9.00 14.88
N ALA A 12 -16.20 -8.50 15.41
CA ALA A 12 -16.01 -8.27 16.83
C ALA A 12 -15.65 -6.81 17.07
N VAL A 13 -16.27 -6.21 18.07
CA VAL A 13 -15.99 -4.84 18.51
C VAL A 13 -15.31 -4.91 19.86
N THR A 14 -14.21 -4.19 19.99
CA THR A 14 -13.47 -4.08 21.26
C THR A 14 -13.20 -2.61 21.56
N CYS A 15 -13.30 -2.24 22.83
CA CYS A 15 -12.96 -0.91 23.32
C CYS A 15 -11.82 -1.04 24.34
N ALA A 16 -10.92 -0.05 24.38
CA ALA A 16 -9.81 -0.05 25.33
C ALA A 16 -10.33 -0.03 26.79
N ALA A 17 -9.93 -1.02 27.59
CA ALA A 17 -10.33 -1.12 28.98
C ALA A 17 -9.77 0.06 29.79
N GLY A 18 -10.64 0.96 30.27
CA GLY A 18 -10.24 2.03 31.19
C GLY A 18 -11.08 3.31 31.19
N ARG A 19 -12.02 3.50 30.24
CA ARG A 19 -12.98 4.60 30.28
C ARG A 19 -14.40 4.08 30.17
N SER A 20 -15.16 4.29 31.23
CA SER A 20 -16.61 4.14 31.24
C SER A 20 -17.21 5.17 30.29
N THR A 21 -17.39 4.82 29.02
CA THR A 21 -18.33 5.53 28.16
C THR A 21 -19.73 5.11 28.55
N SER A 22 -20.67 6.05 28.63
CA SER A 22 -22.09 5.81 28.92
C SER A 22 -22.84 5.10 27.77
N ARG A 23 -22.15 4.83 26.66
CA ARG A 23 -22.65 4.12 25.48
C ARG A 23 -21.97 2.78 25.33
N SER A 24 -22.74 1.77 24.92
CA SER A 24 -22.20 0.47 24.51
C SER A 24 -21.19 0.65 23.38
N PRO A 25 -20.09 -0.11 23.36
CA PRO A 25 -19.06 -0.02 22.32
C PRO A 25 -19.59 -0.30 20.90
N ASP A 26 -20.76 -0.92 20.80
CA ASP A 26 -21.44 -1.27 19.55
C ASP A 26 -22.45 -0.20 19.08
N ASP A 27 -22.65 0.87 19.87
CA ASP A 27 -23.63 1.92 19.56
C ASP A 27 -23.16 2.70 18.32
N GLY A 28 -23.77 2.40 17.17
CA GLY A 28 -23.46 3.01 15.87
C GLY A 28 -22.76 2.10 14.86
N LEU A 29 -22.49 0.82 15.18
CA LEU A 29 -22.02 -0.17 14.20
C LEU A 29 -23.21 -0.89 13.56
N THR A 30 -23.25 -0.92 12.23
CA THR A 30 -24.21 -1.72 11.44
C THR A 30 -23.49 -2.86 10.73
N VAL A 31 -24.09 -4.03 10.74
CA VAL A 31 -23.62 -5.21 10.00
C VAL A 31 -24.80 -5.76 9.21
N GLU A 32 -24.75 -5.58 7.89
CA GLU A 32 -25.81 -5.99 6.99
C GLU A 32 -25.23 -6.93 5.92
N TYR A 33 -26.01 -7.94 5.54
CA TYR A 33 -25.69 -8.82 4.42
C TYR A 33 -26.81 -8.76 3.40
N ASP A 34 -26.49 -8.35 2.18
CA ASP A 34 -27.39 -8.32 1.04
C ASP A 34 -27.24 -9.64 0.26
N GLU A 35 -28.26 -10.50 0.32
CA GLU A 35 -28.26 -11.80 -0.39
C GLU A 35 -28.28 -11.65 -1.92
N THR A 36 -28.93 -10.60 -2.42
CA THR A 36 -29.05 -10.32 -3.86
C THR A 36 -27.72 -9.89 -4.46
N LEU A 37 -26.98 -9.03 -3.74
CA LEU A 37 -25.67 -8.56 -4.16
C LEU A 37 -24.51 -9.43 -3.64
N LYS A 38 -24.81 -10.40 -2.76
CA LYS A 38 -23.83 -11.21 -2.01
C LYS A 38 -22.77 -10.33 -1.32
N ARG A 39 -23.21 -9.21 -0.75
CA ARG A 39 -22.35 -8.17 -0.17
C ARG A 39 -22.57 -8.09 1.33
N MET A 40 -21.48 -8.11 2.09
CA MET A 40 -21.50 -7.77 3.52
C MET A 40 -21.05 -6.32 3.68
N VAL A 41 -21.81 -5.53 4.44
CA VAL A 41 -21.49 -4.15 4.79
C VAL A 41 -21.31 -4.08 6.30
N VAL A 42 -20.12 -3.64 6.72
CA VAL A 42 -19.81 -3.30 8.11
C VAL A 42 -19.57 -1.80 8.15
N GLY A 43 -20.53 -1.05 8.66
CA GLY A 43 -20.53 0.41 8.62
C GLY A 43 -20.63 1.02 10.01
N SER A 44 -20.14 2.26 10.15
CA SER A 44 -20.42 3.06 11.34
C SER A 44 -20.36 4.55 11.03
N ASP A 45 -21.32 5.31 11.54
CA ASP A 45 -21.35 6.77 11.35
C ASP A 45 -20.52 7.51 12.41
N THR A 46 -20.51 7.01 13.64
CA THR A 46 -19.79 7.62 14.77
C THR A 46 -19.23 6.56 15.71
N LEU A 47 -17.99 6.12 15.47
CA LEU A 47 -17.25 5.32 16.45
C LEU A 47 -16.36 6.22 17.31
N PRO A 48 -16.35 6.03 18.64
CA PRO A 48 -15.33 6.59 19.51
C PRO A 48 -13.92 6.20 19.05
N GLY A 49 -12.93 7.08 19.24
CA GLY A 49 -11.56 6.89 18.74
C GLY A 49 -10.77 5.73 19.39
N ASP A 50 -11.30 5.11 20.42
CA ASP A 50 -10.74 3.97 21.16
C ASP A 50 -11.40 2.62 20.80
N VAL A 51 -12.30 2.61 19.81
CA VAL A 51 -12.92 1.40 19.30
C VAL A 51 -12.06 0.74 18.22
N ARG A 52 -11.96 -0.58 18.31
CA ARG A 52 -11.37 -1.45 17.29
C ARG A 52 -12.43 -2.44 16.82
N VAL A 53 -12.61 -2.48 15.49
CA VAL A 53 -13.46 -3.46 14.82
C VAL A 53 -12.56 -4.51 14.16
N ASP A 54 -12.65 -5.75 14.63
CA ASP A 54 -11.99 -6.90 14.03
C ASP A 54 -13.00 -7.65 13.15
N VAL A 55 -12.74 -7.68 11.85
CA VAL A 55 -13.54 -8.40 10.87
C VAL A 55 -12.74 -9.58 10.33
N VAL A 56 -13.25 -10.79 10.52
CA VAL A 56 -12.69 -12.02 9.94
C VAL A 56 -13.61 -12.43 8.80
N VAL A 57 -13.13 -12.32 7.57
CA VAL A 57 -13.84 -12.78 6.37
C VAL A 57 -13.14 -13.99 5.75
N PRO A 58 -13.84 -14.82 4.98
CA PRO A 58 -13.20 -15.88 4.20
C PRO A 58 -12.25 -15.35 3.11
N LEU A 59 -11.26 -16.17 2.74
CA LEU A 59 -10.17 -15.88 1.78
C LEU A 59 -10.59 -15.70 0.31
N LYS A 60 -11.86 -15.43 0.02
CA LYS A 60 -12.33 -15.20 -1.36
C LYS A 60 -13.29 -14.02 -1.48
N PHE A 61 -13.36 -13.19 -0.43
CA PHE A 61 -14.19 -11.99 -0.44
C PHE A 61 -13.35 -10.80 -0.88
N ASP A 62 -13.89 -10.07 -1.85
CA ASP A 62 -13.37 -8.76 -2.19
C ASP A 62 -13.54 -7.80 -1.03
N LEU A 63 -12.57 -6.90 -0.89
CA LEU A 63 -12.52 -5.93 0.19
C LEU A 63 -12.73 -4.54 -0.38
N ASP A 64 -13.66 -3.81 0.22
CA ASP A 64 -13.91 -2.38 -0.02
C ASP A 64 -14.01 -1.71 1.35
N ILE A 65 -12.91 -1.06 1.76
CA ILE A 65 -12.75 -0.52 3.11
C ILE A 65 -12.57 0.99 3.04
N GLY A 66 -13.56 1.72 3.53
CA GLY A 66 -13.49 3.17 3.72
C GLY A 66 -13.31 3.55 5.19
N THR A 67 -12.37 4.44 5.50
CA THR A 67 -12.29 5.06 6.82
C THR A 67 -12.10 6.58 6.72
N SER A 68 -12.73 7.30 7.65
CA SER A 68 -12.62 8.76 7.75
C SER A 68 -11.74 9.18 8.93
N HIS A 69 -11.36 10.46 8.95
CA HIS A 69 -10.56 11.06 10.01
C HIS A 69 -9.23 10.31 10.23
N LYS A 70 -9.04 9.72 11.41
CA LYS A 70 -7.80 9.01 11.80
C LYS A 70 -7.97 7.48 11.82
N GLY A 71 -9.05 6.96 11.23
CA GLY A 71 -9.32 5.52 11.20
C GLY A 71 -8.20 4.74 10.51
N CYS A 72 -7.59 3.79 11.21
CA CYS A 72 -6.48 3.00 10.69
C CYS A 72 -7.00 1.67 10.14
N VAL A 73 -6.46 1.23 9.00
CA VAL A 73 -6.85 -0.03 8.37
C VAL A 73 -5.69 -1.02 8.48
N LYS A 74 -5.99 -2.26 8.85
CA LYS A 74 -5.03 -3.34 8.86
C LYS A 74 -5.62 -4.59 8.23
N ILE A 75 -5.08 -5.00 7.08
CA ILE A 75 -5.44 -6.24 6.40
C ILE A 75 -4.28 -7.22 6.55
N LYS A 76 -4.58 -8.48 6.89
CA LYS A 76 -3.56 -9.52 7.06
C LYS A 76 -4.02 -10.85 6.48
N ASN A 77 -3.13 -11.53 5.76
CA ASN A 77 -3.30 -12.91 5.30
C ASN A 77 -4.62 -13.11 4.53
N MET A 78 -4.87 -12.25 3.54
CA MET A 78 -6.08 -12.30 2.72
C MET A 78 -5.76 -12.71 1.29
N GLU A 79 -6.71 -13.41 0.68
CA GLU A 79 -6.78 -13.67 -0.75
C GLU A 79 -8.12 -13.14 -1.27
N CYS A 80 -8.12 -12.42 -2.38
CA CYS A 80 -9.32 -11.87 -3.00
C CYS A 80 -9.06 -11.54 -4.47
N ASP A 81 -10.06 -11.13 -5.25
CA ASP A 81 -9.81 -10.64 -6.60
C ASP A 81 -9.52 -9.13 -6.56
N ASN A 82 -10.31 -8.38 -5.79
CA ASN A 82 -10.18 -6.94 -5.61
C ASN A 82 -10.03 -6.56 -4.13
N CYS A 83 -9.05 -5.72 -3.83
CA CYS A 83 -8.87 -5.10 -2.51
C CYS A 83 -8.76 -3.59 -2.69
N GLN A 84 -9.77 -2.86 -2.27
CA GLN A 84 -9.82 -1.40 -2.27
C GLN A 84 -9.83 -0.87 -0.84
N VAL A 85 -8.95 0.10 -0.58
CA VAL A 85 -8.85 0.78 0.71
C VAL A 85 -8.79 2.29 0.48
N ASP A 86 -9.76 3.01 1.03
CA ASP A 86 -9.84 4.46 1.00
C ASP A 86 -9.73 5.01 2.43
N THR A 87 -8.69 5.79 2.72
CA THR A 87 -8.44 6.36 4.05
C THR A 87 -8.21 7.86 4.00
N GLU A 88 -8.60 8.58 5.07
CA GLU A 88 -8.37 10.03 5.14
C GLU A 88 -7.00 10.38 5.72
N ASN A 89 -6.76 10.18 7.02
CA ASN A 89 -5.48 10.48 7.68
C ASN A 89 -4.92 9.29 8.49
N GLY A 90 -5.62 8.16 8.50
CA GLY A 90 -5.17 6.98 9.22
C GLY A 90 -4.04 6.25 8.51
N THR A 91 -3.34 5.39 9.26
CA THR A 91 -2.32 4.52 8.68
C THR A 91 -2.98 3.28 8.09
N THR A 92 -2.59 2.93 6.87
CA THR A 92 -3.03 1.72 6.19
C THR A 92 -1.91 0.70 6.18
N ILE A 93 -2.17 -0.48 6.75
CA ILE A 93 -1.21 -1.59 6.85
C ILE A 93 -1.76 -2.78 6.07
N LEU A 94 -1.08 -3.16 4.99
CA LEU A 94 -1.35 -4.39 4.26
C LEU A 94 -0.27 -5.42 4.62
N ASN A 95 -0.63 -6.63 5.02
CA ASN A 95 0.33 -7.67 5.35
C ASN A 95 0.00 -8.99 4.66
N SER A 96 0.87 -9.44 3.75
CA SER A 96 0.73 -10.74 3.09
C SER A 96 -0.65 -10.89 2.43
N LEU A 97 -0.89 -10.04 1.43
CA LEU A 97 -2.13 -9.96 0.67
C LEU A 97 -1.90 -10.53 -0.73
N LYS A 98 -2.83 -11.36 -1.20
CA LYS A 98 -2.84 -11.86 -2.57
C LYS A 98 -4.13 -11.42 -3.24
N ALA A 99 -4.02 -10.50 -4.21
CA ALA A 99 -5.17 -10.10 -5.01
C ALA A 99 -4.84 -10.06 -6.49
N ASN A 100 -5.87 -10.00 -7.35
CA ASN A 100 -5.64 -9.61 -8.74
C ASN A 100 -5.38 -8.10 -8.82
N THR A 101 -6.14 -7.30 -8.06
CA THR A 101 -5.99 -5.84 -7.98
C THR A 101 -5.99 -5.36 -6.52
N VAL A 102 -5.03 -4.52 -6.18
CA VAL A 102 -4.92 -3.84 -4.87
C VAL A 102 -4.88 -2.34 -5.12
N LYS A 103 -5.89 -1.62 -4.61
CA LYS A 103 -5.99 -0.16 -4.67
C LYS A 103 -5.97 0.42 -3.27
N VAL A 104 -5.05 1.34 -2.99
CA VAL A 104 -4.99 2.08 -1.74
C VAL A 104 -4.95 3.56 -2.04
N HIS A 105 -6.00 4.28 -1.69
CA HIS A 105 -6.02 5.73 -1.78
C HIS A 105 -6.08 6.32 -0.37
N SER A 106 -5.10 7.16 -0.04
CA SER A 106 -5.05 7.83 1.25
C SER A 106 -4.91 9.33 1.06
N ARG A 107 -5.83 10.14 1.59
CA ARG A 107 -5.67 11.62 1.51
C ARG A 107 -4.47 12.11 2.33
N GLY A 108 -4.07 11.34 3.32
CA GLY A 108 -3.01 11.57 4.29
C GLY A 108 -2.75 10.28 5.08
N GLY A 109 -1.76 10.27 5.95
CA GLY A 109 -1.38 9.06 6.68
C GLY A 109 -0.54 8.07 5.84
N LYS A 110 0.25 7.28 6.56
CA LYS A 110 1.28 6.40 5.99
C LYS A 110 0.66 5.13 5.43
N VAL A 111 1.19 4.63 4.32
CA VAL A 111 0.86 3.30 3.78
C VAL A 111 2.04 2.37 4.04
N ILE A 112 1.77 1.21 4.64
CA ILE A 112 2.79 0.22 5.00
C ILE A 112 2.38 -1.15 4.45
N CYS A 113 3.16 -1.67 3.50
CA CYS A 113 2.99 -3.01 2.96
C CYS A 113 4.06 -3.95 3.55
N LEU A 114 3.63 -4.80 4.47
CA LEU A 114 4.44 -5.83 5.12
C LEU A 114 4.31 -7.18 4.39
N GLY A 115 5.35 -8.01 4.48
CA GLY A 115 5.35 -9.30 3.80
C GLY A 115 5.42 -9.14 2.28
N THR A 116 4.65 -9.94 1.54
CA THR A 116 4.54 -9.87 0.08
C THR A 116 3.12 -9.48 -0.30
N ILE A 117 2.99 -8.50 -1.18
CA ILE A 117 1.71 -8.15 -1.83
C ILE A 117 1.75 -8.70 -3.24
N TYR A 118 0.82 -9.60 -3.56
CA TYR A 118 0.65 -10.15 -4.91
C TYR A 118 -0.49 -9.43 -5.63
N GLY A 119 -0.29 -9.11 -6.91
CA GLY A 119 -1.31 -8.52 -7.79
C GLY A 119 -0.87 -7.26 -8.51
N ASN A 120 -1.81 -6.64 -9.22
CA ASN A 120 -1.64 -5.31 -9.77
C ASN A 120 -1.91 -4.27 -8.67
N VAL A 121 -0.91 -3.46 -8.35
CA VAL A 121 -0.95 -2.57 -7.19
C VAL A 121 -1.03 -1.11 -7.64
N ASP A 122 -1.99 -0.37 -7.11
CA ASP A 122 -2.14 1.08 -7.27
C ASP A 122 -2.23 1.71 -5.88
N ILE A 123 -1.21 2.47 -5.47
CA ILE A 123 -1.17 3.15 -4.18
C ILE A 123 -1.00 4.63 -4.44
N GLN A 124 -1.90 5.44 -3.90
CA GLN A 124 -1.86 6.89 -3.99
C GLN A 124 -2.01 7.46 -2.58
N THR A 125 -1.04 8.26 -2.14
CA THR A 125 -1.12 8.94 -0.85
C THR A 125 -0.53 10.35 -0.91
N SER A 126 -0.79 11.19 0.07
CA SER A 126 -0.01 12.43 0.24
C SER A 126 1.20 12.25 1.16
N ASN A 127 1.38 11.07 1.78
CA ASN A 127 2.39 10.84 2.82
C ASN A 127 3.36 9.69 2.46
N ASN A 128 4.12 9.20 3.44
CA ASN A 128 5.12 8.15 3.26
C ASN A 128 4.49 6.81 2.86
N VAL A 129 5.21 6.08 2.01
CA VAL A 129 4.89 4.70 1.63
C VAL A 129 6.09 3.82 1.92
N GLU A 130 5.88 2.74 2.67
CA GLU A 130 6.90 1.73 2.95
C GLU A 130 6.43 0.36 2.51
N ILE A 131 7.20 -0.28 1.63
CA ILE A 131 6.83 -1.55 1.01
C ILE A 131 7.97 -2.54 1.16
N ASN A 132 7.66 -3.71 1.72
CA ASN A 132 8.62 -4.78 1.81
C ASN A 132 8.80 -5.50 0.46
N LYS A 133 7.74 -6.05 -0.11
CA LYS A 133 7.83 -6.79 -1.38
C LYS A 133 6.54 -6.72 -2.19
N LEU A 134 6.65 -6.41 -3.48
CA LEU A 134 5.58 -6.49 -4.47
C LEU A 134 5.88 -7.56 -5.52
N GLN A 135 4.85 -8.32 -5.93
CA GLN A 135 4.94 -9.28 -7.03
C GLN A 135 3.67 -9.27 -7.89
N GLY A 136 3.78 -9.04 -9.18
CA GLY A 136 2.62 -8.95 -10.07
C GLY A 136 2.98 -8.40 -11.44
N SER A 137 2.00 -8.00 -12.25
CA SER A 137 2.30 -7.47 -13.58
C SER A 137 2.56 -5.96 -13.55
N THR A 138 1.70 -5.18 -12.87
CA THR A 138 1.81 -3.71 -12.84
C THR A 138 1.83 -3.14 -11.44
N MET A 139 2.77 -2.22 -11.16
CA MET A 139 2.86 -1.48 -9.90
C MET A 139 2.80 0.03 -10.17
N ASN A 140 1.87 0.75 -9.55
CA ASN A 140 1.75 2.20 -9.62
C ASN A 140 1.72 2.79 -8.21
N ILE A 141 2.78 3.50 -7.81
CA ILE A 141 2.93 4.02 -6.44
C ILE A 141 3.20 5.52 -6.51
N LEU A 142 2.23 6.32 -6.08
CA LEU A 142 2.27 7.76 -6.17
C LEU A 142 2.19 8.38 -4.76
N THR A 143 3.06 9.35 -4.50
CA THR A 143 2.92 10.23 -3.35
C THR A 143 3.09 11.70 -3.68
N THR A 144 2.56 12.59 -2.84
CA THR A 144 2.69 14.04 -3.01
C THR A 144 3.78 14.62 -2.10
N ASP A 145 3.71 14.39 -0.78
CA ASP A 145 4.63 14.95 0.20
C ASP A 145 5.12 13.83 1.14
N GLY A 146 5.85 12.87 0.57
CA GLY A 146 6.23 11.65 1.25
C GLY A 146 7.41 10.95 0.62
N ALA A 147 8.19 10.28 1.46
CA ALA A 147 9.20 9.35 1.03
C ALA A 147 8.55 8.04 0.54
N LEU A 148 9.08 7.50 -0.55
CA LEU A 148 8.72 6.17 -1.05
C LEU A 148 9.88 5.22 -0.80
N LYS A 149 9.65 4.16 -0.02
CA LYS A 149 10.66 3.14 0.25
C LYS A 149 10.14 1.77 -0.12
N THR A 150 10.86 1.07 -0.99
CA THR A 150 10.55 -0.32 -1.35
C THR A 150 11.80 -1.20 -1.24
N LYS A 151 11.69 -2.41 -0.70
CA LYS A 151 12.85 -3.34 -0.68
C LYS A 151 12.92 -4.21 -1.93
N TYR A 152 11.79 -4.74 -2.38
CA TYR A 152 11.74 -5.64 -3.53
C TYR A 152 10.52 -5.36 -4.42
N ILE A 153 10.75 -5.22 -5.71
CA ILE A 153 9.68 -5.18 -6.71
C ILE A 153 10.01 -6.20 -7.80
N TYR A 154 9.12 -7.19 -7.97
CA TYR A 154 9.19 -8.15 -9.05
C TYR A 154 7.94 -7.99 -9.92
N ALA A 155 8.03 -7.14 -10.95
CA ALA A 155 6.92 -6.88 -11.84
C ALA A 155 7.35 -6.75 -13.29
N GLU A 156 6.40 -6.81 -14.21
CA GLU A 156 6.67 -6.53 -15.63
C GLU A 156 6.85 -5.02 -15.85
N SER A 157 6.02 -4.21 -15.19
CA SER A 157 6.05 -2.75 -15.27
C SER A 157 5.81 -2.10 -13.92
N SER A 158 6.57 -1.06 -13.61
CA SER A 158 6.46 -0.29 -12.36
C SER A 158 6.61 1.21 -12.60
N HIS A 159 5.70 1.99 -12.04
CA HIS A 159 5.77 3.45 -11.98
C HIS A 159 5.76 3.90 -10.53
N LEU A 160 6.80 4.63 -10.11
CA LEU A 160 6.91 5.18 -8.76
C LEU A 160 7.19 6.68 -8.85
N SER A 161 6.39 7.50 -8.18
CA SER A 161 6.54 8.95 -8.26
C SER A 161 6.25 9.67 -6.95
N SER A 162 7.05 10.67 -6.63
CA SER A 162 6.81 11.61 -5.53
C SER A 162 6.84 13.05 -6.03
N SER A 163 5.98 13.95 -5.56
CA SER A 163 6.16 15.38 -5.87
C SER A 163 7.29 15.96 -5.02
N ILE A 164 7.26 15.69 -3.72
CA ILE A 164 8.29 16.07 -2.75
C ILE A 164 8.58 14.85 -1.87
N GLY A 165 9.82 14.37 -1.91
CA GLY A 165 10.26 13.25 -1.10
C GLY A 165 11.30 12.38 -1.79
N ASN A 166 12.10 11.72 -0.96
CA ASN A 166 13.10 10.78 -1.43
C ASN A 166 12.46 9.47 -1.87
N ILE A 167 13.04 8.83 -2.89
CA ILE A 167 12.63 7.51 -3.34
C ILE A 167 13.81 6.55 -3.13
N GLU A 168 13.60 5.51 -2.32
CA GLU A 168 14.61 4.49 -2.03
C GLU A 168 14.08 3.11 -2.48
N LEU A 169 14.70 2.54 -3.50
CA LEU A 169 14.36 1.23 -4.04
C LEU A 169 15.51 0.26 -3.78
N GLY A 170 15.20 -0.93 -3.26
CA GLY A 170 16.16 -2.01 -3.07
C GLY A 170 16.46 -2.72 -4.40
N SER A 171 15.92 -3.93 -4.58
CA SER A 171 16.02 -4.68 -5.84
C SER A 171 14.73 -4.58 -6.65
N ILE A 172 14.84 -4.12 -7.88
CA ILE A 172 13.71 -3.91 -8.79
C ILE A 172 13.94 -4.67 -10.09
N HIS A 173 12.89 -5.31 -10.60
CA HIS A 173 12.89 -6.06 -11.85
C HIS A 173 11.82 -5.53 -12.81
N GLY A 174 12.09 -5.64 -14.11
CA GLY A 174 11.16 -5.29 -15.19
C GLY A 174 11.37 -3.88 -15.74
N ASN A 175 10.31 -3.31 -16.33
CA ASN A 175 10.32 -1.96 -16.87
C ASN A 175 9.93 -0.95 -15.80
N VAL A 176 10.89 -0.18 -15.30
CA VAL A 176 10.68 0.72 -14.16
C VAL A 176 10.83 2.19 -14.57
N THR A 177 9.86 3.00 -14.19
CA THR A 177 9.93 4.47 -14.25
C THR A 177 9.84 5.04 -12.85
N VAL A 178 10.82 5.85 -12.46
CA VAL A 178 10.91 6.50 -11.14
C VAL A 178 11.06 7.99 -11.33
N GLN A 179 10.25 8.81 -10.65
CA GLN A 179 10.35 10.26 -10.76
C GLN A 179 10.16 10.96 -9.41
N THR A 180 10.93 12.02 -9.16
CA THR A 180 10.60 12.98 -8.10
C THR A 180 10.78 14.42 -8.59
N ASN A 181 9.96 15.37 -8.15
CA ASN A 181 10.24 16.79 -8.47
C ASN A 181 11.29 17.35 -7.50
N ALA A 182 11.14 17.09 -6.20
CA ALA A 182 12.11 17.48 -5.19
C ALA A 182 12.45 16.29 -4.28
N GLY A 183 13.64 15.72 -4.45
CA GLY A 183 14.10 14.59 -3.66
C GLY A 183 15.25 13.84 -4.30
N THR A 184 15.93 13.04 -3.50
CA THR A 184 16.96 12.10 -3.97
C THR A 184 16.32 10.77 -4.37
N ILE A 185 16.77 10.19 -5.47
CA ILE A 185 16.42 8.81 -5.86
C ILE A 185 17.63 7.92 -5.60
N LYS A 186 17.42 6.85 -4.83
CA LYS A 186 18.40 5.78 -4.56
C LYS A 186 17.87 4.45 -5.05
N ILE A 187 18.63 3.74 -5.87
CA ILE A 187 18.26 2.42 -6.40
C ILE A 187 19.41 1.46 -6.15
N GLY A 188 19.17 0.44 -5.33
CA GLY A 188 20.20 -0.51 -4.90
C GLY A 188 20.52 -1.60 -5.92
N SER A 189 19.59 -1.96 -6.79
CA SER A 189 19.80 -2.90 -7.90
C SER A 189 18.62 -2.85 -8.86
N SER A 190 18.89 -2.64 -10.15
CA SER A 190 17.90 -2.79 -11.22
C SER A 190 18.25 -3.93 -12.17
N ASP A 191 17.24 -4.69 -12.58
CA ASP A 191 17.27 -5.75 -13.58
C ASP A 191 16.16 -5.51 -14.63
N GLY A 192 16.54 -5.14 -15.86
CA GLY A 192 15.60 -4.79 -16.94
C GLY A 192 15.80 -3.37 -17.48
N CYS A 193 14.71 -2.68 -17.78
CA CYS A 193 14.73 -1.29 -18.25
C CYS A 193 14.44 -0.31 -17.10
N LEU A 194 15.25 0.74 -16.95
CA LEU A 194 15.06 1.74 -15.90
C LEU A 194 15.12 3.16 -16.46
N LYS A 195 14.07 3.93 -16.18
CA LYS A 195 14.03 5.37 -16.33
C LYS A 195 13.93 6.03 -14.97
N ALA A 196 14.88 6.87 -14.60
CA ALA A 196 14.84 7.61 -13.33
C ALA A 196 15.09 9.10 -13.55
N SER A 197 14.26 9.95 -12.94
CA SER A 197 14.42 11.40 -13.05
C SER A 197 14.14 12.17 -11.77
N THR A 198 14.92 13.23 -11.53
CA THR A 198 14.68 14.20 -10.47
C THR A 198 14.85 15.63 -11.00
N GLN A 199 13.96 16.56 -10.60
CA GLN A 199 14.17 17.97 -10.94
C GLN A 199 15.14 18.62 -9.96
N GLN A 200 14.95 18.42 -8.65
CA GLN A 200 15.80 18.95 -7.59
C GLN A 200 16.21 17.84 -6.63
N GLY A 201 17.46 17.38 -6.73
CA GLY A 201 18.02 16.34 -5.88
C GLY A 201 18.95 15.42 -6.63
N ASP A 202 19.57 14.48 -5.91
CA ASP A 202 20.59 13.60 -6.50
C ASP A 202 20.00 12.28 -6.99
N LEU A 203 20.70 11.65 -7.95
CA LEU A 203 20.45 10.28 -8.40
C LEU A 203 21.63 9.38 -8.02
N ASP A 204 21.35 8.31 -7.29
CA ASP A 204 22.31 7.28 -6.86
C ASP A 204 21.77 5.91 -7.29
N VAL A 205 22.31 5.35 -8.38
CA VAL A 205 21.70 4.20 -9.07
C VAL A 205 22.74 3.10 -9.30
N TYR A 206 22.47 1.94 -8.72
CA TYR A 206 23.21 0.71 -8.95
C TYR A 206 22.47 -0.21 -9.91
N ILE A 207 23.17 -0.67 -10.96
CA ILE A 207 22.54 -1.45 -12.03
C ILE A 207 23.21 -2.82 -12.17
N SER A 208 22.41 -3.87 -12.06
CA SER A 208 22.88 -5.25 -11.99
C SER A 208 22.83 -5.95 -13.35
N GLN A 209 21.72 -5.82 -14.08
CA GLN A 209 21.53 -6.40 -15.41
C GLN A 209 20.74 -5.41 -16.27
N LEU A 210 21.30 -5.05 -17.42
CA LEU A 210 20.79 -3.96 -18.26
C LEU A 210 20.16 -4.47 -19.53
N GLU A 211 18.93 -4.01 -19.78
CA GLU A 211 18.39 -3.89 -21.13
C GLU A 211 18.53 -2.44 -21.64
N ALA A 212 17.99 -1.46 -20.90
CA ALA A 212 18.11 -0.03 -21.23
C ALA A 212 18.02 0.87 -19.99
N VAL A 213 18.79 1.96 -19.95
CA VAL A 213 18.75 2.96 -18.86
C VAL A 213 18.72 4.40 -19.37
N ASP A 214 17.78 5.19 -18.82
CA ASP A 214 17.60 6.62 -19.07
C ASP A 214 17.57 7.37 -17.73
N LEU A 215 18.55 8.25 -17.50
CA LEU A 215 18.70 8.99 -16.25
C LEU A 215 18.75 10.49 -16.50
N PHE A 216 17.94 11.25 -15.76
CA PHE A 216 17.84 12.69 -15.93
C PHE A 216 17.80 13.42 -14.58
N SER A 217 18.74 14.34 -14.37
CA SER A 217 18.75 15.26 -13.22
C SER A 217 18.87 16.68 -13.74
N GLN A 218 17.96 17.58 -13.32
CA GLN A 218 18.01 18.99 -13.72
C GLN A 218 18.89 19.80 -12.77
N ASP A 219 18.54 19.85 -11.48
CA ASP A 219 19.20 20.61 -10.43
C ASP A 219 19.72 19.67 -9.33
N GLY A 220 20.65 18.79 -9.71
CA GLY A 220 21.36 17.87 -8.82
C GLY A 220 22.33 16.96 -9.56
N TYR A 221 23.02 16.07 -8.83
CA TYR A 221 24.09 15.25 -9.39
C TYR A 221 23.66 13.80 -9.63
N ILE A 222 24.23 13.18 -10.66
CA ILE A 222 24.25 11.71 -10.78
C ILE A 222 25.53 11.25 -10.07
N LEU A 223 25.38 10.69 -8.87
CA LEU A 223 26.49 10.45 -7.95
C LEU A 223 27.25 9.15 -8.25
N GLN A 224 26.54 8.08 -8.59
CA GLN A 224 27.14 6.77 -8.82
C GLN A 224 26.34 5.99 -9.86
N LEU A 225 27.07 5.42 -10.83
CA LEU A 225 26.58 4.49 -11.84
C LEU A 225 27.53 3.32 -11.92
N GLU A 226 27.10 2.17 -11.41
CA GLU A 226 27.82 0.92 -11.56
C GLU A 226 27.01 -0.02 -12.44
N CYS A 227 27.65 -0.51 -13.50
CA CYS A 227 27.13 -1.53 -14.40
C CYS A 227 28.03 -2.76 -14.27
N LYS A 228 27.47 -3.89 -13.82
CA LYS A 228 28.17 -5.18 -13.82
C LYS A 228 27.70 -5.99 -15.03
N THR A 229 28.63 -6.33 -15.92
CA THR A 229 28.45 -7.33 -16.99
C THR A 229 28.74 -8.74 -16.50
#